data_AF-A0A958CUH7-F1
#
_entry.id   AF-A0A958CUH7-F1
#
_cell.length_a   1.000
_cell.length_b   1.000
_cell.length_c   1.000
_cell.angle_alpha   90.00
_cell.angle_beta   90.00
_cell.angle_gamma   90.00
#
_symmetry.space_group_name_H-M   'P 1'
#
loop_
_entity.id
_entity.type
_entity.pdbx_description
1 polymer ?
#
loop_
_entity_poly.entity_id
_entity_poly.type
_entity_poly.pdbx_seq_one_letter_code
_entity_poly.pdbx_strand_id
1 'polypeptide(L)'
;MAISTVSRQAGPFATTGALASFTFGFKIFQASDLLVLYTPAGGSESHLTLYLHYIVQMAPDQDATPGGTVYFVDPGSLNGSVRATSQVPNTQPLVLTNVGAFFPAQVNQA
;
A
#
# COMPACT_ATOMS: atom_id res chain seq x y z
N MET A 1 -9.43 21.29 -2.41
CA MET A 1 -9.90 20.00 -1.85
C MET A 1 -9.77 18.94 -2.93
N ALA A 2 -9.09 17.83 -2.63
CA ALA A 2 -9.23 16.56 -3.33
C ALA A 2 -8.63 15.48 -2.42
N ILE A 3 -9.48 14.70 -1.76
CA ILE A 3 -9.04 13.54 -1.02
C ILE A 3 -8.92 12.44 -2.08
N SER A 4 -7.72 12.25 -2.63
CA SER A 4 -7.45 11.11 -3.51
C SER A 4 -7.33 9.87 -2.63
N THR A 5 -8.43 9.12 -2.48
CA THR A 5 -8.37 7.78 -1.91
C THR A 5 -7.72 6.86 -2.94
N VAL A 6 -6.38 6.81 -2.94
CA VAL A 6 -5.65 5.81 -3.71
C VAL A 6 -5.97 4.46 -3.07
N SER A 7 -6.61 3.55 -3.81
CA SER A 7 -6.84 2.18 -3.33
C SER A 7 -5.49 1.52 -3.09
N ARG A 8 -5.13 1.30 -1.81
CA ARG A 8 -3.90 0.63 -1.40
C ARG A 8 -4.12 -0.87 -1.19
N GLN A 9 -4.84 -1.49 -2.12
CA GLN A 9 -5.16 -2.92 -2.09
C GLN A 9 -4.84 -3.56 -3.44
N ALA A 10 -4.22 -4.74 -3.40
CA ALA A 10 -3.98 -5.60 -4.55
C ALA A 10 -4.72 -6.94 -4.36
N GLY A 11 -5.35 -7.43 -5.43
CA GLY A 11 -6.15 -8.65 -5.39
C GLY A 11 -7.63 -8.43 -5.06
N PRO A 12 -8.38 -9.50 -4.76
CA PRO A 12 -7.90 -10.86 -4.46
C PRO A 12 -7.35 -11.58 -5.70
N PHE A 13 -6.26 -12.33 -5.51
CA PHE A 13 -5.67 -13.25 -6.48
C PHE A 13 -6.00 -14.69 -6.08
N ALA A 14 -6.44 -15.50 -7.04
CA ALA A 14 -6.66 -16.92 -6.79
C ALA A 14 -5.31 -17.66 -6.68
N THR A 15 -5.14 -18.41 -5.60
CA THR A 15 -4.01 -19.30 -5.35
C THR A 15 -4.48 -20.73 -5.52
N THR A 16 -4.00 -21.42 -6.56
CA THR A 16 -4.31 -22.83 -6.84
C THR A 16 -3.04 -23.70 -6.73
N GLY A 17 -2.12 -23.35 -5.83
CA GLY A 17 -0.80 -23.97 -5.70
C GLY A 17 0.25 -23.51 -6.74
N ALA A 18 -0.16 -22.78 -7.78
CA ALA A 18 0.72 -22.34 -8.87
C ALA A 18 1.12 -20.85 -8.80
N LEU A 19 0.45 -20.05 -7.98
CA LEU A 19 0.74 -18.62 -7.88
C LEU A 19 1.98 -18.42 -7.01
N ALA A 20 3.16 -18.34 -7.62
CA ALA A 20 4.43 -18.13 -6.93
C ALA A 20 4.63 -16.67 -6.46
N SER A 21 4.00 -15.72 -7.15
CA SER A 21 4.15 -14.30 -6.87
C SER A 21 2.97 -13.48 -7.42
N PHE A 22 2.76 -12.30 -6.86
CA PHE A 22 1.84 -11.30 -7.40
C PHE A 22 2.42 -9.90 -7.24
N THR A 23 1.95 -8.96 -8.08
CA THR A 23 2.38 -7.56 -8.01
C THR A 23 1.36 -6.69 -7.30
N PHE A 24 1.82 -5.61 -6.69
CA PHE A 24 0.99 -4.54 -6.13
C PHE A 24 1.43 -3.20 -6.72
N GLY A 25 0.50 -2.26 -6.90
CA GLY A 25 0.75 -0.99 -7.58
C GLY A 25 0.75 0.25 -6.68
N PHE A 26 0.71 0.09 -5.37
CA PHE A 26 0.70 1.20 -4.42
C PHE A 26 2.03 1.34 -3.70
N LYS A 27 2.34 2.58 -3.28
CA LYS A 27 3.58 2.93 -2.58
C LYS A 27 3.61 2.34 -1.18
N ILE A 28 4.75 1.73 -0.83
CA ILE A 28 5.13 1.35 0.53
C ILE A 28 6.52 1.95 0.83
N PHE A 29 6.87 2.16 2.11
CA PHE A 29 8.17 2.70 2.49
C PHE A 29 9.15 1.60 2.90
N GLN A 30 8.62 0.48 3.41
CA GLN A 30 9.37 -0.71 3.80
C GLN A 30 8.51 -1.96 3.60
N ALA A 31 9.15 -3.13 3.52
CA ALA A 31 8.45 -4.40 3.29
C ALA A 31 7.40 -4.72 4.39
N SER A 32 7.64 -4.31 5.63
CA SER A 32 6.70 -4.49 6.75
C SER A 32 5.46 -3.62 6.68
N ASP A 33 5.43 -2.61 5.80
CA ASP A 33 4.23 -1.81 5.57
C ASP A 33 3.18 -2.57 4.75
N LEU A 34 3.54 -3.73 4.19
CA LEU A 34 2.64 -4.57 3.40
C LEU A 34 2.04 -5.69 4.24
N LEU A 35 0.71 -5.69 4.38
CA LEU A 35 -0.06 -6.78 4.95
C LEU A 35 -0.56 -7.69 3.84
N VAL A 36 -0.19 -8.96 3.90
CA VAL A 36 -0.70 -10.00 3.01
C VAL A 36 -1.67 -10.88 3.78
N LEU A 37 -2.87 -11.02 3.22
CA LEU A 37 -4.01 -11.74 3.81
C LEU A 37 -4.32 -12.92 2.92
N TYR A 38 -4.42 -14.10 3.53
CA TYR A 38 -4.77 -15.34 2.85
C TYR A 38 -6.08 -15.89 3.41
N THR A 39 -6.98 -16.24 2.49
CA THR A 39 -8.26 -16.87 2.79
C THR A 39 -8.29 -18.24 2.08
N PRO A 40 -8.14 -19.35 2.80
CA PRO A 40 -8.23 -20.68 2.21
C PRO A 40 -9.62 -20.95 1.65
N ALA A 41 -9.73 -21.85 0.67
CA ALA A 41 -11.00 -22.24 0.08
C ALA A 41 -11.97 -22.78 1.16
N GLY A 42 -13.07 -22.08 1.40
CA GLY A 42 -14.07 -22.44 2.42
C GLY A 42 -13.66 -22.19 3.87
N GLY A 43 -12.53 -21.52 4.11
CA GLY A 43 -12.08 -21.18 5.46
C GLY A 43 -12.05 -19.67 5.73
N SER A 44 -11.56 -19.31 6.91
CA SER A 44 -11.47 -17.92 7.37
C SER A 44 -10.11 -17.30 7.02
N GLU A 45 -10.12 -15.98 6.88
CA GLU A 45 -8.94 -15.19 6.60
C GLU A 45 -7.89 -15.23 7.70
N SER A 46 -6.62 -15.21 7.29
CA SER A 46 -5.43 -15.20 8.15
C SER A 46 -4.36 -14.25 7.62
N HIS A 47 -3.49 -13.79 8.50
CA HIS A 47 -2.35 -12.95 8.14
C HIS A 47 -1.15 -13.82 7.79
N LEU A 48 -0.51 -13.53 6.66
CA LEU A 48 0.80 -14.10 6.35
C LEU A 48 1.90 -13.28 7.04
N THR A 49 3.00 -13.93 7.43
CA THR A 49 4.11 -13.30 8.13
C THR A 49 5.26 -13.05 7.15
N LEU A 50 5.72 -11.81 7.08
CA LEU A 50 6.87 -11.42 6.27
C LEU A 50 8.13 -12.22 6.68
N TYR A 51 8.93 -12.65 5.69
CA TYR A 51 10.12 -13.51 5.81
C TYR A 51 9.86 -14.96 6.24
N LEU A 52 8.64 -15.31 6.67
CA LEU A 52 8.26 -16.69 6.94
C LEU A 52 7.43 -17.28 5.78
N HIS A 53 6.37 -16.57 5.39
CA HIS A 53 5.43 -17.03 4.35
C HIS A 53 5.67 -16.34 3.00
N TYR A 54 6.19 -15.11 3.00
CA TYR A 54 6.46 -14.35 1.80
C TYR A 54 7.64 -13.38 1.96
N ILE A 55 8.19 -12.96 0.84
CA ILE A 55 9.17 -11.88 0.72
C ILE A 55 8.63 -10.79 -0.22
N VAL A 56 9.07 -9.55 -0.01
CA VAL A 56 8.63 -8.39 -0.79
C VAL A 56 9.84 -7.78 -1.49
N GLN A 57 9.73 -7.63 -2.81
CA GLN A 57 10.66 -6.85 -3.61
C GLN A 57 9.98 -5.56 -4.05
N MET A 58 10.42 -4.44 -3.47
CA MET A 58 9.97 -3.11 -3.86
C MET A 58 10.58 -2.70 -5.20
N ALA A 59 9.86 -1.90 -5.98
CA ALA A 59 10.48 -1.16 -7.07
C ALA A 59 11.60 -0.26 -6.54
N PRO A 60 12.73 -0.09 -7.27
CA PRO A 60 13.90 0.66 -6.80
C PRO A 60 13.60 2.12 -6.44
N ASP A 61 12.66 2.73 -7.18
CA ASP A 61 12.18 4.08 -6.94
C ASP A 61 10.65 4.03 -6.75
N GLN A 62 10.23 4.08 -5.49
CA GLN A 62 8.82 4.10 -5.10
C GLN A 62 8.12 5.44 -5.40
N ASP A 63 8.88 6.50 -5.69
CA ASP A 63 8.37 7.83 -6.05
C ASP A 63 8.10 7.93 -7.56
N ALA A 64 8.97 7.34 -8.38
CA ALA A 64 8.77 7.27 -9.83
C ALA A 64 7.85 6.10 -10.24
N THR A 65 8.00 4.94 -9.61
CA THR A 65 7.29 3.69 -9.95
C THR A 65 6.81 2.99 -8.68
N PRO A 66 5.67 3.41 -8.10
CA PRO A 66 5.15 2.80 -6.89
C PRO A 66 4.79 1.34 -7.09
N GLY A 67 4.96 0.53 -6.05
CA GLY A 67 4.57 -0.87 -6.06
C GLY A 67 5.73 -1.84 -5.96
N GLY A 68 5.49 -3.09 -6.30
CA GLY A 68 6.49 -4.15 -6.18
C GLY A 68 5.90 -5.53 -6.41
N THR A 69 6.69 -6.54 -6.09
CA THR A 69 6.33 -7.94 -6.23
C THR A 69 6.43 -8.66 -4.89
N VAL A 70 5.41 -9.44 -4.56
CA VAL A 70 5.40 -10.37 -3.44
C VAL A 70 5.70 -11.76 -3.96
N TYR A 71 6.66 -12.46 -3.37
CA TYR A 71 6.96 -13.86 -3.67
C TYR A 71 6.62 -14.72 -2.47
N PHE A 72 5.90 -15.82 -2.68
CA PHE A 72 5.61 -16.79 -1.63
C PHE A 72 6.79 -17.74 -1.44
N VAL A 73 7.06 -18.08 -0.18
CA VAL A 73 8.13 -19.04 0.17
C VAL A 73 7.74 -20.46 -0.20
N ASP A 74 6.46 -20.82 0.00
CA ASP A 74 5.90 -22.13 -0.37
C ASP A 74 4.54 -21.93 -1.07
N PRO A 75 4.52 -21.64 -2.38
CA PRO A 75 3.27 -21.41 -3.10
C PRO A 75 2.42 -22.67 -3.26
N GLY A 76 3.04 -23.85 -3.19
CA GLY A 76 2.35 -25.14 -3.40
C GLY A 76 1.34 -25.47 -2.30
N SER A 77 1.51 -24.92 -1.09
CA SER A 77 0.58 -25.11 0.02
C SER A 77 -0.61 -24.15 0.03
N LEU A 78 -0.64 -23.15 -0.85
CA LEU A 78 -1.71 -22.15 -0.91
C LEU A 78 -2.85 -22.60 -1.84
N ASN A 79 -4.05 -22.79 -1.27
CA ASN A 79 -5.29 -23.09 -1.99
C ASN A 79 -6.44 -22.22 -1.46
N GLY A 80 -6.74 -21.14 -2.19
CA GLY A 80 -7.69 -20.12 -1.77
C GLY A 80 -7.48 -18.80 -2.50
N SER A 81 -7.67 -17.70 -1.79
CA SER A 81 -7.48 -16.34 -2.29
C SER A 81 -6.48 -15.57 -1.44
N VAL A 82 -5.65 -14.75 -2.07
CA VAL A 82 -4.69 -13.87 -1.39
C VAL A 82 -4.91 -12.42 -1.80
N ARG A 83 -4.76 -11.49 -0.87
CA ARG A 83 -4.77 -10.05 -1.16
C ARG A 83 -3.68 -9.36 -0.37
N ALA A 84 -3.20 -8.22 -0.87
CA ALA A 84 -2.28 -7.37 -0.15
C ALA A 84 -2.90 -6.00 0.11
N THR A 85 -2.60 -5.41 1.26
CA THR A 85 -3.00 -4.04 1.61
C THR A 85 -1.86 -3.33 2.33
N SER A 86 -1.85 -2.00 2.28
CA SER A 86 -0.93 -1.16 3.06
C SER A 86 -1.36 -1.08 4.52
N GLN A 87 -0.44 -1.33 5.46
CA GLN A 87 -0.61 -1.04 6.89
C GLN A 87 -0.20 0.38 7.27
N VAL A 88 0.37 1.16 6.35
CA VAL A 88 0.72 2.56 6.62
C VAL A 88 -0.55 3.33 6.99
N PRO A 89 -0.59 3.99 8.16
CA PRO A 89 -1.72 4.81 8.54
C PRO A 89 -2.00 5.88 7.48
N ASN A 90 -3.27 6.07 7.13
CA ASN A 90 -3.72 7.13 6.25
C ASN A 90 -3.57 8.47 6.98
N THR A 91 -2.35 9.02 7.00
CA THR A 91 -2.10 10.36 7.52
C THR A 91 -2.63 11.37 6.51
N GLN A 92 -3.76 11.99 6.83
CA GLN A 92 -4.30 13.09 6.04
C GLN A 92 -3.36 14.29 6.18
N PRO A 93 -2.73 14.80 5.11
CA PRO A 93 -2.08 16.09 5.18
C PRO A 93 -3.19 17.13 5.36
N LEU A 94 -3.22 17.77 6.52
CA LEU A 94 -4.06 18.94 6.75
C LEU A 94 -3.66 20.00 5.72
N VAL A 95 -4.47 20.18 4.68
CA VAL A 95 -4.29 21.28 3.73
C VAL A 95 -4.74 22.56 4.43
N LEU A 96 -3.78 23.27 5.02
CA LEU A 96 -3.98 24.66 5.43
C LEU A 96 -4.03 25.51 4.15
N THR A 97 -5.24 25.79 3.67
CA THR A 97 -5.44 26.84 2.66
C THR A 97 -5.08 28.18 3.28
N ASN A 98 -3.96 28.77 2.85
CA ASN A 98 -3.70 30.19 3.06
C ASN A 98 -4.69 30.98 2.18
N VAL A 99 -5.87 31.26 2.71
CA VAL A 99 -6.84 32.15 2.09
C VAL A 99 -6.31 33.57 2.34
N GLY A 100 -5.53 34.09 1.38
CA GLY A 100 -4.83 35.39 1.45
C GLY A 100 -5.76 36.60 1.55
N ALA A 101 -5.34 37.86 1.45
CA ALA A 101 -4.03 38.51 1.40
C ALA A 101 -4.22 39.89 2.07
N PHE A 102 -3.28 40.43 2.83
CA PHE A 102 -3.33 41.85 3.18
C PHE A 102 -2.06 42.57 2.76
N PHE A 103 -2.25 43.62 1.96
CA PHE A 103 -1.24 44.29 1.14
C PHE A 103 -0.35 45.26 1.94
N PRO A 104 0.94 45.43 1.57
CA PRO A 104 1.85 46.41 2.15
C PRO A 104 1.80 47.73 1.36
N ALA A 105 0.98 48.69 1.79
CA ALA A 105 1.15 50.14 1.52
C ALA A 105 0.12 50.94 2.33
N GLN A 106 0.54 52.04 2.96
CA GLN A 106 -0.23 52.98 3.80
C GLN A 106 -0.35 52.68 5.31
N VAL A 107 0.78 52.70 6.04
CA VAL A 107 0.91 53.63 7.18
C VAL A 107 2.34 54.17 7.18
N ASN A 108 2.62 55.05 6.21
CA ASN A 108 3.63 56.07 6.39
C ASN A 108 2.88 57.39 6.23
N GLN A 109 2.34 57.91 7.33
CA GLN A 109 2.11 59.33 7.49
C GLN A 109 2.71 59.71 8.84
N ALA A 110 3.64 60.68 8.73
CA ALA A 110 4.38 61.45 9.71
C ALA A 110 4.00 61.35 11.20
#